data_AF-A0AA41V2G4-F1
#
_entry.id   AF-A0AA41V2G4-F1
#
_cell.length_a   1.000
_cell.length_b   1.000
_cell.length_c   1.000
_cell.angle_alpha   90.00
_cell.angle_beta   90.00
_cell.angle_gamma   90.00
#
_symmetry.space_group_name_H-M   'P 1'
#
loop_
_entity.id
_entity.type
_entity.pdbx_description
1 polymer ?
#
loop_
_entity_poly.entity_id
_entity_poly.type
_entity_poly.pdbx_seq_one_letter_code
_entity_poly.pdbx_strand_id
1 'polypeptide(L)' 'MNWKEVSVAPRDQCDNYNNCGVNGICNIAITPPCECLQGFTPISQRQWSIDNWTDGCVRKTSLECGSDVFVPIAGLKFLT' A
#
# COMPACT_ATOMS: atom_id res chain seq x y z
N MET A 1 -16.40 36.17 -14.34
CA MET A 1 -16.55 35.01 -13.44
C MET A 1 -15.50 34.01 -13.86
N ASN A 2 -14.57 33.65 -12.96
CA ASN A 2 -13.54 32.65 -13.24
C ASN A 2 -13.81 31.41 -12.41
N TRP A 3 -13.68 30.25 -13.05
CA TRP A 3 -13.67 28.97 -12.35
C TRP A 3 -12.41 28.88 -11.50
N LYS A 4 -12.58 28.50 -10.24
CA LYS A 4 -11.48 28.17 -9.34
C LYS A 4 -11.46 26.66 -9.17
N GLU A 5 -10.32 26.05 -9.43
CA GLU A 5 -10.11 24.64 -9.13
C GLU A 5 -10.12 24.46 -7.61
N VAL A 6 -11.03 23.61 -7.13
CA VAL A 6 -11.19 23.30 -5.70
C VAL A 6 -10.47 22.01 -5.34
N SER A 7 -10.37 21.07 -6.28
CA SER A 7 -9.73 19.77 -6.10
C SER A 7 -9.35 19.17 -7.44
N VAL A 8 -8.27 18.39 -7.46
CA VAL A 8 -7.83 17.58 -8.60
C VAL A 8 -7.57 16.16 -8.13
N ALA A 9 -7.80 15.20 -9.02
CA ALA A 9 -7.48 13.79 -8.83
C ALA A 9 -6.85 13.22 -10.12
N PRO A 10 -5.88 12.30 -10.04
CA PRO A 10 -5.18 11.84 -8.83
C PRO A 10 -4.37 12.97 -8.18
N ARG A 11 -4.37 13.05 -6.84
CA ARG A 11 -3.74 14.15 -6.11
C ARG A 11 -2.25 13.89 -5.88
N ASP A 12 -1.87 12.64 -5.74
CA ASP A 12 -0.52 12.19 -5.48
C ASP A 12 -0.26 10.81 -6.09
N GLN A 13 0.98 10.33 -5.96
CA GLN A 13 1.39 9.04 -6.51
C GLN A 13 0.65 7.82 -5.91
N CYS A 14 0.09 7.94 -4.71
CA CYS A 14 -0.66 6.87 -4.05
C CYS A 14 -2.10 6.76 -4.57
N ASP A 15 -2.61 7.79 -5.24
CA ASP A 15 -3.86 7.71 -5.99
C ASP A 15 -3.72 6.93 -7.31
N ASN A 16 -2.49 6.69 -7.78
CA ASN A 16 -2.28 5.84 -8.95
C ASN A 16 -2.65 4.38 -8.61
N TYR A 17 -3.42 3.78 -9.51
CA TYR A 17 -3.87 2.40 -9.36
C TYR A 17 -2.67 1.45 -9.20
N ASN A 18 -2.72 0.63 -8.14
CA ASN A 18 -1.75 -0.43 -7.87
C ASN A 18 -0.29 0.06 -7.73
N ASN A 19 -0.05 1.25 -7.15
CA ASN A 19 1.30 1.79 -6.98
C ASN A 19 2.23 0.90 -6.13
N CYS A 20 1.71 0.18 -5.12
CA CYS A 20 2.52 -0.61 -4.17
C CYS A 20 2.34 -2.15 -4.25
N GLY A 21 1.64 -2.64 -5.28
CA GLY A 21 1.35 -4.08 -5.41
C GLY A 21 0.40 -4.64 -4.35
N VAL A 22 0.15 -5.94 -4.44
CA VAL A 22 -0.78 -6.65 -3.53
C VAL A 22 -0.29 -6.62 -2.08
N ASN A 23 -1.19 -6.40 -1.12
CA ASN A 23 -0.87 -6.31 0.31
C ASN A 23 0.20 -5.25 0.69
N GLY A 24 0.50 -4.33 -0.23
CA GLY A 24 1.27 -3.12 0.02
C GLY A 24 0.35 -1.93 0.29
N ILE A 25 0.78 -1.02 1.16
CA ILE A 25 0.14 0.27 1.40
C ILE A 25 1.02 1.35 0.80
N CYS A 26 0.37 2.32 0.14
CA CYS A 26 1.02 3.56 -0.26
C CYS A 26 0.79 4.65 0.79
N ASN A 27 1.87 5.20 1.31
CA ASN A 27 1.89 6.21 2.35
C ASN A 27 2.76 7.40 1.91
N ILE A 28 2.11 8.52 1.59
CA ILE A 28 2.77 9.73 1.10
C ILE A 28 3.71 10.38 2.13
N ALA A 29 3.61 10.00 3.40
CA ALA A 29 4.43 10.56 4.48
C ALA A 29 5.80 9.87 4.63
N ILE A 30 6.06 8.78 3.90
CA ILE A 30 7.31 8.01 3.97
C ILE A 30 8.05 7.98 2.63
N THR A 31 9.36 7.72 2.68
CA THR A 31 10.20 7.55 1.49
C THR A 31 11.11 6.32 1.69
N PRO A 32 10.99 5.28 0.85
CA PRO A 32 10.05 5.13 -0.27
C PRO A 32 8.58 5.04 0.17
N PRO A 33 7.60 5.37 -0.70
CA PRO A 33 6.18 5.51 -0.34
C PRO A 33 5.45 4.19 -0.09
N CYS A 34 6.05 3.05 -0.47
CA CYS A 34 5.42 1.75 -0.37
C CYS A 34 5.99 0.93 0.77
N GLU A 35 5.09 0.41 1.60
CA GLU A 35 5.41 -0.50 2.69
C GLU A 35 4.45 -1.70 2.68
N CYS A 36 4.92 -2.85 3.16
CA CYS A 36 4.04 -4.00 3.34
C CYS A 36 3.12 -3.79 4.54
N LEU A 37 1.90 -4.30 4.45
CA LEU A 37 1.00 -4.43 5.61
C LEU A 37 1.71 -5.09 6.80
N GLN A 38 1.34 -4.71 8.02
CA GLN A 38 1.87 -5.35 9.22
C GLN A 38 1.64 -6.87 9.17
N GLY A 39 2.70 -7.65 9.38
CA GLY A 39 2.67 -9.11 9.24
C GLY A 39 2.97 -9.64 7.83
N PHE A 40 3.28 -8.76 6.88
CA PHE A 40 3.68 -9.11 5.51
C PHE A 40 5.13 -8.71 5.22
N THR A 41 5.74 -9.35 4.23
CA THR A 41 7.10 -9.12 3.74
C THR A 41 7.09 -9.05 2.21
N PRO A 42 8.03 -8.32 1.57
CA PRO A 42 8.11 -8.28 0.11
C PRO A 42 8.23 -9.67 -0.49
N ILE A 43 7.53 -9.93 -1.60
CA ILE A 43 7.71 -11.18 -2.37
C ILE A 43 9.13 -11.27 -2.93
N SER A 44 9.65 -10.14 -3.44
CA SER A 44 11.00 -10.05 -3.99
C SER A 44 11.78 -8.92 -3.34
N GLN A 45 12.70 -9.25 -2.43
CA GLN A 45 13.58 -8.26 -1.78
C GLN A 45 14.43 -7.49 -2.79
N ARG A 46 14.86 -8.15 -3.87
CA ARG A 46 15.66 -7.53 -4.93
C ARG A 46 14.86 -6.45 -5.68
N GLN A 47 13.62 -6.74 -6.05
CA GLN A 47 12.75 -5.73 -6.71
C GLN A 47 12.42 -4.60 -5.72
N TRP A 48 12.12 -4.95 -4.47
CA TRP A 48 11.82 -3.98 -3.43
C TRP A 48 12.98 -2.99 -3.17
N SER A 49 14.23 -3.46 -3.23
CA SER A 49 15.42 -2.62 -3.02
C SER A 49 15.70 -1.61 -4.14
N ILE A 50 15.05 -1.76 -5.29
CA ILE A 50 15.16 -0.85 -6.43
C ILE A 50 13.84 -0.09 -6.68
N ASP A 51 13.03 0.04 -5.63
CA ASP A 51 11.71 0.71 -5.65
C ASP A 51 10.73 0.11 -6.67
N ASN A 52 10.90 -1.17 -7.01
CA ASN A 52 9.92 -1.93 -7.77
C ASN A 52 9.05 -2.78 -6.83
N TRP A 53 7.84 -2.30 -6.57
CA TRP A 53 6.88 -2.92 -5.64
C TRP A 53 5.80 -3.74 -6.35
N THR A 54 5.89 -3.96 -7.66
CA THR A 54 4.82 -4.60 -8.46
C THR A 54 4.45 -5.99 -7.97
N ASP A 55 5.42 -6.74 -7.44
CA ASP A 55 5.20 -8.09 -6.90
C ASP A 55 4.39 -8.06 -5.59
N GLY A 56 4.39 -6.92 -4.88
CA GLY A 56 3.70 -6.75 -3.60
C GLY A 56 4.31 -7.58 -2.47
N CYS A 57 3.44 -7.97 -1.53
CA CYS A 57 3.82 -8.58 -0.27
C CYS A 57 3.07 -9.88 0.03
N VAL A 58 3.75 -10.79 0.73
CA VAL A 58 3.23 -12.08 1.23
C VAL A 58 3.25 -12.11 2.75
N ARG A 59 2.36 -12.88 3.38
CA ARG A 59 2.36 -13.05 4.84
C ARG A 59 3.69 -13.62 5.33
N LYS A 60 4.20 -13.11 6.44
CA LYS A 60 5.38 -13.64 7.13
C LYS A 60 5.11 -15.00 7.76
N THR A 61 3.88 -15.23 8.21
CA THR A 61 3.44 -16.46 8.87
C THR A 61 2.19 -17.01 8.17
N SER A 62 2.11 -18.34 8.09
CA SER A 62 0.89 -19.01 7.63
C SER A 62 -0.26 -18.72 8.58
N LEU A 63 -1.48 -18.72 8.03
CA LEU A 63 -2.71 -18.61 8.80
C LEU A 63 -3.03 -19.93 9.50
N GLU A 64 -3.63 -19.82 10.67
CA GLU A 64 -4.18 -20.93 11.45
C GLU A 64 -5.63 -20.62 11.83
N CYS A 65 -6.55 -21.29 11.14
CA CYS A 65 -7.97 -21.05 11.31
C CYS A 65 -8.40 -21.28 12.78
N GLY A 66 -9.06 -20.27 13.36
CA GLY A 66 -9.56 -20.30 14.75
C GLY A 66 -8.65 -19.63 15.78
N SER A 67 -7.36 -19.40 15.47
CA SER A 67 -6.41 -18.67 16.33
C SER A 67 -5.94 -17.35 15.73
N ASP A 68 -6.18 -17.14 14.43
CA ASP A 68 -5.84 -15.90 13.73
C ASP A 68 -6.50 -14.65 14.34
N VAL A 69 -5.78 -13.53 14.28
CA VAL A 69 -6.26 -12.21 14.71
C VAL A 69 -6.15 -11.18 13.59
N PHE A 70 -6.99 -10.16 13.67
CA PHE A 70 -6.94 -9.01 12.77
C PHE A 70 -6.26 -7.82 13.45
N VAL A 71 -5.41 -7.12 12.69
CA VAL A 71 -4.79 -5.87 13.14
C VAL A 71 -5.55 -4.71 12.51
N PRO A 72 -6.07 -3.76 13.31
CA PRO A 72 -6.75 -2.58 12.77
C PRO A 72 -5.73 -1.64 12.11
N ILE A 73 -6.10 -1.09 10.95
CA ILE A 73 -5.31 -0.10 10.22
C ILE A 73 -6.16 1.15 10.05
N ALA A 74 -5.68 2.28 10.57
CA ALA A 74 -6.37 3.55 10.50
C ALA A 74 -6.00 4.31 9.22
N GLY A 75 -6.94 5.11 8.68
CA GLY A 75 -6.68 6.00 7.55
C GLY A 75 -6.46 5.30 6.20
N LEU A 76 -6.78 4.01 6.08
CA LEU A 76 -6.65 3.27 4.83
C LEU A 76 -7.77 3.63 3.85
N LYS A 77 -7.38 3.94 2.61
CA LYS A 77 -8.31 4.08 1.48
C LYS A 77 -8.62 2.69 0.92
N PHE A 78 -9.87 2.26 1.04
CA PHE A 78 -10.34 1.03 0.40
C PHE A 78 -10.70 1.31 -1.07
N LEU A 79 -10.33 0.39 -1.96
CA LEU A 79 -10.80 0.40 -3.33
C LEU A 79 -12.26 -0.09 -3.33
N THR A 80 -13.20 0.86 -3.42
CA THR A 80 -14.64 0.60 -3.58
C THR A 80 -15.05 0.73 -5.03
#